data_AF-I1C5H0-F1
#
_entry.id   AF-I1C5H0-F1
#
_cell.length_a   1.000
_cell.length_b   1.000
_cell.length_c   1.000
_cell.angle_alpha   90.00
_cell.angle_beta   90.00
_cell.angle_gamma   90.00
#
_symmetry.space_group_name_H-M   'P 1'
#
loop_
_entity.id
_entity.type
_entity.pdbx_description
1 polymer ?
#
loop_
_entity_poly.entity_id
_entity_poly.type
_entity_poly.pdbx_seq_one_letter_code
_entity_poly.pdbx_strand_id
1 'polypeptide(L)'
;MDYFNQFLPGPSQIVKYTPRGLAYIEHWGSVGYSGNVAFLMMAFAKLIGYDQPEAKSMTTFAVQQINYALGDYGYSWVVGFGDNYPAKPYHKASYNSYIDYPLRGAPQDTVETDFSESKTPQRFILYGAVEGGPNVDDSWYDDRSNYEYSEVTQDYNAAWTGAIAGLIDFYGSSQFEPYTDCELDLGWNHPNASTPPAWPADDCYHTCNKNCPRGEMKSSYSWKLLNAPEEQLPQHLDILYPGQGVVKAAYFEGKSVEEYTLARSMAAQEVRKVVPNREKSSAVQLSSIPLSVVLLLSVAIYFV
;
A
#
# COMPACT_ATOMS: atom_id res chain seq x y z
N MET A 1 6.52 -3.69 24.91
CA MET A 1 7.56 -4.67 24.55
C MET A 1 7.03 -6.10 24.61
N ASP A 2 6.25 -6.48 25.63
CA ASP A 2 5.76 -7.87 25.83
C ASP A 2 5.12 -8.52 24.60
N TYR A 3 4.35 -7.76 23.81
CA TYR A 3 3.81 -8.24 22.53
C TYR A 3 4.93 -8.60 21.53
N PHE A 4 5.86 -7.68 21.27
CA PHE A 4 6.95 -7.89 20.30
C PHE A 4 7.96 -8.96 20.73
N ASN A 5 8.19 -9.11 22.04
CA ASN A 5 9.11 -10.12 22.58
C ASN A 5 8.67 -11.57 22.29
N GLN A 6 7.40 -11.80 21.90
CA GLN A 6 6.91 -13.10 21.47
C GLN A 6 7.49 -13.54 20.11
N PHE A 7 7.91 -12.56 19.29
CA PHE A 7 8.48 -12.75 17.96
C PHE A 7 10.01 -12.75 17.99
N LEU A 8 10.62 -11.94 18.87
CA LEU A 8 12.06 -11.74 18.90
C LEU A 8 12.78 -12.89 19.63
N PRO A 9 14.05 -13.20 19.25
CA PRO A 9 14.84 -14.20 19.96
C PRO A 9 14.96 -13.89 21.45
N GLY A 10 14.55 -14.83 22.30
CA GLY A 10 14.61 -14.66 23.76
C GLY A 10 13.72 -15.63 24.53
N PRO A 11 13.75 -15.58 25.87
CA PRO A 11 12.99 -16.51 26.72
C PRO A 11 11.46 -16.34 26.59
N SER A 12 11.00 -15.20 26.08
CA SER A 12 9.58 -14.93 25.84
C SER A 12 9.12 -15.27 24.41
N GLN A 13 10.03 -15.77 23.56
CA GLN A 13 9.69 -16.15 22.19
C GLN A 13 8.75 -17.35 22.22
N ILE A 14 7.57 -17.17 21.64
CA ILE A 14 6.57 -18.24 21.49
C ILE A 14 6.17 -18.44 20.03
N VAL A 15 6.44 -17.46 19.17
CA VAL A 15 6.16 -17.54 17.74
C VAL A 15 7.16 -18.47 17.08
N LYS A 16 6.63 -19.42 16.31
CA LYS A 16 7.42 -20.38 15.55
C LYS A 16 8.01 -19.70 14.32
N TYR A 17 9.13 -20.22 13.86
CA TYR A 17 9.73 -19.81 12.61
C TYR A 17 9.87 -21.00 11.69
N THR A 18 9.64 -20.77 10.40
CA THR A 18 9.96 -21.76 9.37
C THR A 18 11.48 -21.93 9.27
N PRO A 19 11.98 -23.03 8.68
CA PRO A 19 13.42 -23.21 8.44
C PRO A 19 14.12 -22.03 7.74
N ARG A 20 13.42 -21.31 6.87
CA ARG A 20 13.90 -20.10 6.17
C ARG A 20 13.57 -18.80 6.90
N GLY A 21 13.04 -18.87 8.12
CA GLY A 21 12.92 -17.72 9.00
C GLY A 21 11.70 -16.84 8.76
N LEU A 22 10.61 -17.36 8.19
CA LEU A 22 9.31 -16.69 8.27
C LEU A 22 8.74 -16.86 9.68
N ALA A 23 8.31 -15.78 10.31
CA ALA A 23 7.57 -15.81 11.55
C ALA A 23 6.17 -16.40 11.29
N TYR A 24 6.00 -17.67 11.65
CA TYR A 24 4.82 -18.47 11.31
C TYR A 24 3.78 -18.39 12.43
N ILE A 25 2.85 -17.45 12.27
CA ILE A 25 1.77 -17.20 13.24
C ILE A 25 0.63 -18.21 13.02
N GLU A 26 0.20 -18.36 11.77
CA GLU A 26 -0.96 -19.14 11.37
C GLU A 26 -0.73 -19.78 10.00
N HIS A 27 -1.44 -20.87 9.68
CA HIS A 27 -1.28 -21.54 8.38
C HIS A 27 -1.89 -20.78 7.21
N TRP A 28 -3.02 -20.11 7.42
CA TRP A 28 -3.57 -19.15 6.46
C TRP A 28 -2.84 -17.82 6.59
N GLY A 29 -2.35 -17.26 5.49
CA GLY A 29 -1.82 -15.89 5.50
C GLY A 29 -0.53 -15.69 6.27
N SER A 30 0.30 -16.72 6.41
CA SER A 30 1.56 -16.68 7.17
C SER A 30 2.46 -15.48 6.79
N VAL A 31 2.61 -15.19 5.50
CA VAL A 31 3.39 -14.04 5.00
C VAL A 31 2.68 -12.72 5.30
N GLY A 32 1.37 -12.63 5.06
CA GLY A 32 0.57 -11.43 5.35
C GLY A 32 0.62 -11.06 6.85
N TYR A 33 0.42 -12.02 7.74
CA TYR A 33 0.50 -11.78 9.18
C TYR A 33 1.89 -11.35 9.64
N SER A 34 2.95 -11.98 9.13
CA SER A 34 4.31 -11.58 9.45
C SER A 34 4.62 -10.15 8.98
N GLY A 35 4.17 -9.78 7.79
CA GLY A 35 4.25 -8.42 7.26
C GLY A 35 3.51 -7.39 8.12
N ASN A 36 2.33 -7.76 8.62
CA ASN A 36 1.55 -6.89 9.51
C ASN A 36 2.27 -6.65 10.85
N VAL A 37 2.95 -7.65 11.40
CA VAL A 37 3.80 -7.48 12.59
C VAL A 37 5.04 -6.65 12.27
N ALA A 38 5.66 -6.86 11.10
CA ALA A 38 6.78 -6.04 10.64
C ALA A 38 6.42 -4.56 10.60
N PHE A 39 5.21 -4.21 10.13
CA PHE A 39 4.71 -2.84 10.18
C PHE A 39 4.62 -2.29 11.60
N LEU A 40 4.00 -3.02 12.53
CA LEU A 40 3.88 -2.59 13.92
C LEU A 40 5.25 -2.35 14.56
N MET A 41 6.21 -3.24 14.29
CA MET A 41 7.58 -3.10 14.75
C MET A 41 8.29 -1.90 14.14
N MET A 42 8.12 -1.62 12.84
CA MET A 42 8.67 -0.42 12.19
C MET A 42 8.07 0.86 12.74
N ALA A 43 6.75 0.90 12.94
CA ALA A 43 6.05 2.05 13.52
C ALA A 43 6.52 2.33 14.96
N PHE A 44 6.67 1.28 15.78
CA PHE A 44 7.18 1.43 17.14
C PHE A 44 8.66 1.85 17.16
N ALA A 45 9.51 1.23 16.33
CA ALA A 45 10.92 1.59 16.20
C ALA A 45 11.09 3.06 15.81
N LYS A 46 10.26 3.57 14.89
CA LYS A 46 10.24 5.00 14.53
C LYS A 46 9.84 5.87 15.73
N LEU A 47 8.81 5.46 16.47
CA LEU A 47 8.29 6.21 17.62
C LEU A 47 9.34 6.39 18.73
N ILE A 48 10.10 5.33 19.04
CA ILE A 48 11.13 5.39 20.08
C ILE A 48 12.48 5.92 19.57
N GLY A 49 12.63 6.06 18.25
CA GLY A 49 13.86 6.41 17.58
C GLY A 49 14.66 5.16 17.17
N TYR A 50 15.07 5.12 15.90
CA TYR A 50 15.73 3.95 15.31
C TYR A 50 17.07 3.58 15.97
N ASP A 51 17.74 4.53 16.63
CA ASP A 51 19.01 4.31 17.32
C ASP A 51 18.88 3.56 18.65
N GLN A 52 17.65 3.39 19.16
CA GLN A 52 17.43 2.68 20.42
C GLN A 52 17.75 1.18 20.29
N PRO A 53 18.32 0.54 21.32
CA PRO A 53 18.62 -0.90 21.30
C PRO A 53 17.40 -1.76 20.96
N GLU A 54 16.22 -1.42 21.48
CA GLU A 54 14.96 -2.12 21.22
C GLU A 54 14.51 -1.95 19.76
N ALA A 55 14.70 -0.75 19.19
CA ALA A 55 14.38 -0.47 17.80
C ALA A 55 15.24 -1.30 16.83
N LYS A 56 16.49 -1.60 17.21
CA LYS A 56 17.38 -2.44 16.39
C LYS A 56 16.83 -3.86 16.21
N SER A 57 16.31 -4.48 17.26
CA SER A 57 15.72 -5.82 17.16
C SER A 57 14.45 -5.81 16.29
N MET A 58 13.64 -4.76 16.42
CA MET A 58 12.40 -4.58 15.65
C MET A 58 12.65 -4.35 14.16
N THR A 59 13.59 -3.45 13.84
CA THR A 59 14.00 -3.20 12.45
C THR A 59 14.63 -4.43 11.82
N THR A 60 15.46 -5.17 12.56
CA THR A 60 16.05 -6.44 12.10
C THR A 60 14.96 -7.46 11.76
N PHE A 61 13.98 -7.65 12.65
CA PHE A 61 12.83 -8.52 12.39
C PHE A 61 12.08 -8.06 11.14
N ALA A 62 11.71 -6.78 11.05
CA ALA A 62 10.94 -6.26 9.93
C ALA A 62 11.67 -6.43 8.59
N VAL A 63 12.97 -6.13 8.54
CA VAL A 63 13.81 -6.35 7.36
C VAL A 63 13.80 -7.82 6.96
N GLN A 64 14.01 -8.74 7.90
CA GLN A 64 13.99 -10.17 7.62
C GLN A 64 12.65 -10.63 7.04
N GLN A 65 11.53 -10.22 7.66
CA GLN A 65 10.21 -10.68 7.23
C GLN A 65 9.80 -10.11 5.87
N ILE A 66 10.11 -8.83 5.61
CA ILE A 66 9.85 -8.24 4.30
C ILE A 66 10.77 -8.83 3.23
N ASN A 67 12.06 -9.02 3.51
CA ASN A 67 12.96 -9.63 2.53
C ASN A 67 12.62 -11.11 2.25
N TYR A 68 12.14 -11.85 3.26
CA TYR A 68 11.56 -13.18 3.04
C TYR A 68 10.42 -13.11 2.02
N ALA A 69 9.49 -12.16 2.19
CA ALA A 69 8.37 -11.95 1.28
C ALA A 69 8.82 -11.51 -0.12
N LEU A 70 9.87 -10.69 -0.22
CA LEU A 70 10.41 -10.17 -1.48
C LEU A 70 11.33 -11.16 -2.23
N GLY A 71 11.72 -12.25 -1.58
CA GLY A 71 12.34 -13.39 -2.23
C GLY A 71 13.82 -13.65 -1.95
N ASP A 72 14.33 -13.29 -0.77
CA ASP A 72 15.70 -13.64 -0.32
C ASP A 72 16.05 -15.13 -0.50
N TYR A 73 15.05 -16.01 -0.54
CA TYR A 73 15.20 -17.46 -0.71
C TYR A 73 14.92 -17.96 -2.14
N GLY A 74 14.97 -17.07 -3.14
CA GLY A 74 14.84 -17.39 -4.56
C GLY A 74 13.41 -17.46 -5.10
N TYR A 75 12.42 -17.07 -4.28
CA TYR A 75 11.02 -16.98 -4.66
C TYR A 75 10.33 -15.84 -3.90
N SER A 76 9.74 -14.90 -4.64
CA SER A 76 8.93 -13.80 -4.12
C SER A 76 7.52 -14.28 -3.83
N TRP A 77 6.94 -13.80 -2.74
CA TRP A 77 5.52 -13.95 -2.38
C TRP A 77 4.65 -12.81 -2.90
N VAL A 78 5.25 -11.88 -3.65
CA VAL A 78 4.61 -10.68 -4.17
C VAL A 78 4.48 -10.81 -5.68
N VAL A 79 3.24 -10.87 -6.16
CA VAL A 79 2.92 -11.05 -7.57
C VAL A 79 3.55 -9.93 -8.42
N GLY A 80 4.30 -10.32 -9.44
CA GLY A 80 4.99 -9.41 -10.37
C GLY A 80 6.23 -8.72 -9.80
N PHE A 81 6.75 -9.17 -8.65
CA PHE A 81 7.97 -8.63 -8.05
C PHE A 81 9.08 -9.69 -7.99
N GLY A 82 10.30 -9.32 -8.39
CA GLY A 82 11.46 -10.22 -8.42
C GLY A 82 11.49 -11.12 -9.66
N ASP A 83 12.52 -11.97 -9.77
CA ASP A 83 12.74 -12.84 -10.93
C ASP A 83 11.79 -14.06 -10.97
N ASN A 84 11.25 -14.44 -9.81
CA ASN A 84 10.39 -15.60 -9.63
C ASN A 84 9.32 -15.27 -8.60
N TYR A 85 8.05 -15.26 -9.02
CA TYR A 85 6.91 -14.77 -8.25
C TYR A 85 5.64 -15.59 -8.56
N PRO A 86 4.54 -15.40 -7.81
CA PRO A 86 3.35 -16.20 -8.02
C PRO A 86 2.67 -15.88 -9.33
N ALA A 87 2.56 -16.90 -10.18
CA ALA A 87 1.91 -16.80 -11.47
C ALA A 87 0.47 -17.31 -11.43
N LYS A 88 0.05 -17.98 -10.34
CA LYS A 88 -1.31 -18.52 -10.18
C LYS A 88 -1.93 -18.19 -8.81
N PRO A 89 -2.00 -16.91 -8.38
CA PRO A 89 -2.77 -16.54 -7.20
C PRO A 89 -4.25 -16.92 -7.31
N TYR A 90 -4.91 -17.20 -6.20
CA TYR A 90 -6.34 -17.46 -6.15
C TYR A 90 -7.13 -16.14 -6.30
N HIS A 91 -7.16 -15.61 -7.52
CA HIS A 91 -7.85 -14.35 -7.84
C HIS A 91 -8.58 -14.44 -9.19
N LYS A 92 -9.92 -14.46 -9.12
CA LYS A 92 -10.79 -14.74 -10.28
C LYS A 92 -10.67 -13.70 -11.39
N ALA A 93 -10.53 -12.42 -11.04
CA ALA A 93 -10.52 -11.34 -12.02
C ALA A 93 -9.18 -11.21 -12.77
N SER A 94 -8.05 -11.57 -12.13
CA SER A 94 -6.76 -11.64 -12.82
C SER A 94 -6.68 -12.86 -13.74
N TYR A 95 -7.38 -13.94 -13.38
CA TYR A 95 -7.40 -15.15 -14.20
C TYR A 95 -8.35 -14.92 -15.37
N ASN A 96 -9.54 -14.42 -15.05
CA ASN A 96 -10.59 -14.02 -15.98
C ASN A 96 -11.02 -15.14 -16.94
N SER A 97 -11.60 -16.23 -16.41
CA SER A 97 -12.07 -17.37 -17.23
C SER A 97 -12.98 -16.94 -18.39
N TYR A 98 -13.74 -15.85 -18.24
CA TYR A 98 -14.72 -15.37 -19.23
C TYR A 98 -14.12 -14.74 -20.49
N ILE A 99 -12.84 -14.37 -20.48
CA ILE A 99 -12.25 -13.60 -21.58
C ILE A 99 -12.06 -14.46 -22.84
N ASP A 100 -11.74 -15.74 -22.67
CA ASP A 100 -11.47 -16.68 -23.75
C ASP A 100 -12.71 -17.45 -24.20
N TYR A 101 -12.79 -17.75 -25.49
CA TYR A 101 -13.74 -18.72 -26.03
C TYR A 101 -13.21 -20.15 -25.78
N PRO A 102 -14.04 -21.13 -25.39
CA PRO A 102 -15.51 -21.13 -25.34
C PRO A 102 -16.14 -20.73 -24.01
N LEU A 103 -15.34 -20.29 -23.03
CA LEU A 103 -15.84 -19.98 -21.67
C LEU A 103 -16.72 -18.73 -21.63
N ARG A 104 -16.55 -17.82 -22.59
CA ARG A 104 -17.45 -16.68 -22.77
C ARG A 104 -18.89 -17.15 -23.03
N GLY A 105 -19.78 -16.89 -22.06
CA GLY A 105 -21.19 -17.28 -22.13
C GLY A 105 -21.46 -18.73 -21.73
N ALA A 106 -20.45 -19.45 -21.22
CA ALA A 106 -20.64 -20.77 -20.62
C ALA A 106 -21.41 -20.68 -19.28
N PRO A 107 -22.06 -21.78 -18.83
CA PRO A 107 -22.66 -21.85 -17.51
C PRO A 107 -21.66 -21.54 -16.39
N GLN A 108 -22.13 -20.94 -15.29
CA GLN A 108 -21.27 -20.51 -14.18
C GLN A 108 -20.41 -21.67 -13.63
N ASP A 109 -20.98 -22.86 -13.48
CA ASP A 109 -20.26 -24.03 -12.96
C ASP A 109 -19.06 -24.39 -13.85
N THR A 110 -19.18 -24.27 -15.18
CA THR A 110 -18.07 -24.52 -16.11
C THR A 110 -16.96 -23.48 -15.97
N VAL A 111 -17.34 -22.22 -15.76
CA VAL A 111 -16.38 -21.11 -15.55
C VAL A 111 -15.66 -21.27 -14.21
N GLU A 112 -16.38 -21.66 -13.16
CA GLU A 112 -15.81 -21.90 -11.83
C GLU A 112 -14.87 -23.11 -11.84
N THR A 113 -15.22 -24.20 -12.52
CA THR A 113 -14.32 -25.35 -12.72
C THR A 113 -13.06 -24.96 -13.49
N ASP A 114 -13.18 -24.17 -14.57
CA ASP A 114 -11.99 -23.66 -15.28
C ASP A 114 -11.11 -22.81 -14.35
N PHE A 115 -11.71 -21.94 -13.55
CA PHE A 115 -10.94 -21.16 -12.58
C PHE A 115 -10.24 -22.06 -11.57
N SER A 116 -10.94 -22.96 -10.89
CA SER A 116 -10.40 -23.73 -9.77
C SER A 116 -9.40 -24.82 -10.17
N GLU A 117 -9.55 -25.42 -11.35
CA GLU A 117 -8.75 -26.57 -11.77
C GLU A 117 -7.61 -26.22 -12.75
N SER A 118 -7.70 -25.07 -13.42
CA SER A 118 -6.71 -24.69 -14.43
C SER A 118 -5.32 -24.47 -13.84
N LYS A 119 -4.32 -24.97 -14.58
CA LYS A 119 -2.89 -24.84 -14.26
C LYS A 119 -2.20 -23.76 -15.10
N THR A 120 -2.94 -23.01 -15.92
CA THR A 120 -2.38 -21.89 -16.68
C THR A 120 -2.15 -20.68 -15.77
N PRO A 121 -1.14 -19.84 -16.03
CA PRO A 121 -0.95 -18.58 -15.30
C PRO A 121 -2.14 -17.63 -15.39
N GLN A 122 -2.13 -16.59 -14.55
CA GLN A 122 -3.03 -15.44 -14.70
C GLN A 122 -2.88 -14.80 -16.09
N ARG A 123 -4.00 -14.35 -16.67
CA ARG A 123 -4.00 -13.58 -17.93
C ARG A 123 -3.58 -12.13 -17.70
N PHE A 124 -3.91 -11.61 -16.52
CA PHE A 124 -3.50 -10.29 -16.04
C PHE A 124 -2.62 -10.47 -14.80
N ILE A 125 -1.45 -9.85 -14.79
CA ILE A 125 -0.57 -9.90 -13.61
C ILE A 125 -1.19 -9.00 -12.53
N LEU A 126 -1.44 -9.58 -11.36
CA LEU A 126 -2.00 -8.86 -10.21
C LEU A 126 -0.87 -8.19 -9.40
N TYR A 127 -0.20 -7.21 -10.00
CA TYR A 127 1.00 -6.59 -9.43
C TYR A 127 0.83 -6.17 -7.96
N GLY A 128 1.81 -6.54 -7.15
CA GLY A 128 1.90 -6.16 -5.74
C GLY A 128 1.05 -7.00 -4.78
N ALA A 129 0.21 -7.91 -5.26
CA ALA A 129 -0.55 -8.79 -4.37
C ALA A 129 0.38 -9.71 -3.58
N VAL A 130 0.19 -9.77 -2.26
CA VAL A 130 0.93 -10.64 -1.35
C VAL A 130 0.14 -11.94 -1.19
N GLU A 131 0.75 -13.06 -1.56
CA GLU A 131 0.16 -14.39 -1.34
C GLU A 131 0.20 -14.81 0.13
N GLY A 132 -0.65 -15.76 0.50
CA GLY A 132 -0.77 -16.27 1.85
C GLY A 132 0.54 -16.78 2.44
N GLY A 133 1.37 -17.45 1.65
CA GLY A 133 2.67 -17.94 2.10
C GLY A 133 2.75 -19.46 2.17
N PRO A 134 3.88 -20.03 2.62
CA PRO A 134 4.09 -21.46 2.62
C PRO A 134 3.53 -22.12 3.88
N ASN A 135 3.63 -23.45 3.90
CA ASN A 135 3.50 -24.24 5.11
C ASN A 135 4.67 -24.01 6.08
N VAL A 136 4.56 -24.54 7.31
CA VAL A 136 5.53 -24.35 8.41
C VAL A 136 6.95 -24.84 8.09
N ASP A 137 7.10 -25.76 7.14
CA ASP A 137 8.37 -26.30 6.67
C ASP A 137 8.89 -25.61 5.40
N ASP A 138 8.33 -24.45 5.05
CA ASP A 138 8.56 -23.70 3.81
C ASP A 138 8.11 -24.43 2.53
N SER A 139 7.35 -25.53 2.64
CA SER A 139 6.79 -26.19 1.47
C SER A 139 5.61 -25.43 0.88
N TRP A 140 5.57 -25.34 -0.45
CA TRP A 140 4.53 -24.64 -1.21
C TRP A 140 4.62 -25.02 -2.69
N TYR A 141 3.52 -24.81 -3.41
CA TYR A 141 3.43 -24.91 -4.87
C TYR A 141 2.61 -23.75 -5.41
N ASP A 142 3.06 -23.14 -6.51
CA ASP A 142 2.29 -22.13 -7.24
C ASP A 142 1.06 -22.80 -7.86
N ASP A 143 -0.03 -22.86 -7.12
CA ASP A 143 -1.25 -23.56 -7.51
C ASP A 143 -2.47 -22.94 -6.83
N ARG A 144 -3.28 -22.22 -7.60
CA ARG A 144 -4.51 -21.59 -7.12
C ARG A 144 -5.46 -22.56 -6.43
N SER A 145 -5.46 -23.85 -6.78
CA SER A 145 -6.38 -24.80 -6.13
C SER A 145 -6.01 -25.00 -4.66
N ASN A 146 -4.79 -24.64 -4.29
CA ASN A 146 -4.31 -24.56 -2.93
C ASN A 146 -4.46 -23.13 -2.38
N TYR A 147 -5.71 -22.72 -2.18
CA TYR A 147 -6.06 -21.37 -1.74
C TYR A 147 -5.49 -21.02 -0.36
N GLU A 148 -5.13 -22.00 0.48
CA GLU A 148 -4.36 -21.79 1.73
C GLU A 148 -3.09 -20.95 1.52
N TYR A 149 -2.36 -21.25 0.45
CA TYR A 149 -1.05 -20.63 0.18
C TYR A 149 -1.11 -19.55 -0.90
N SER A 150 -2.03 -19.71 -1.86
CA SER A 150 -2.13 -18.86 -3.05
C SER A 150 -3.19 -17.76 -2.95
N GLU A 151 -3.96 -17.71 -1.86
CA GLU A 151 -4.91 -16.62 -1.63
C GLU A 151 -4.20 -15.27 -1.50
N VAL A 152 -4.87 -14.25 -2.03
CA VAL A 152 -4.46 -12.85 -1.96
C VAL A 152 -5.64 -12.05 -1.43
N THR A 153 -5.39 -11.18 -0.46
CA THR A 153 -6.45 -10.40 0.20
C THR A 153 -6.02 -8.97 0.46
N GLN A 154 -6.98 -8.11 0.77
CA GLN A 154 -6.70 -6.73 1.13
C GLN A 154 -5.93 -6.63 2.46
N ASP A 155 -6.22 -7.50 3.43
CA ASP A 155 -5.60 -7.48 4.75
C ASP A 155 -4.14 -7.99 4.74
N TYR A 156 -3.76 -8.87 3.82
CA TYR A 156 -2.37 -9.26 3.62
C TYR A 156 -1.53 -8.09 3.10
N ASN A 157 -2.12 -7.26 2.25
CA ASN A 157 -1.45 -6.10 1.65
C ASN A 157 -1.48 -4.84 2.52
N ALA A 158 -2.48 -4.70 3.40
CA ALA A 158 -2.77 -3.45 4.10
C ALA A 158 -1.60 -2.94 4.95
N ALA A 159 -1.24 -3.65 6.02
CA ALA A 159 -0.13 -3.22 6.86
C ALA A 159 1.22 -3.56 6.23
N TRP A 160 1.31 -4.56 5.34
CA TRP A 160 2.52 -4.82 4.54
C TRP A 160 2.99 -3.59 3.74
N THR A 161 2.06 -2.85 3.14
CA THR A 161 2.36 -1.56 2.47
C THR A 161 2.99 -0.56 3.44
N GLY A 162 2.48 -0.50 4.67
CA GLY A 162 3.04 0.32 5.74
C GLY A 162 4.43 -0.14 6.18
N ALA A 163 4.69 -1.45 6.22
CA ALA A 163 6.01 -2.00 6.55
C ALA A 163 7.06 -1.57 5.53
N ILE A 164 6.76 -1.64 4.22
CA ILE A 164 7.65 -1.14 3.18
C ILE A 164 7.88 0.36 3.33
N ALA A 165 6.83 1.15 3.54
CA ALA A 165 6.99 2.59 3.75
C ALA A 165 7.90 2.89 4.95
N GLY A 166 7.77 2.11 6.04
CA GLY A 166 8.66 2.17 7.20
C GLY A 166 10.11 1.82 6.87
N LEU A 167 10.35 0.81 6.03
CA LEU A 167 11.70 0.44 5.58
C LEU A 167 12.31 1.51 4.68
N ILE A 168 11.52 2.10 3.77
CA ILE A 168 11.95 3.22 2.93
C ILE A 168 12.35 4.43 3.77
N ASP A 169 11.59 4.73 4.81
CA ASP A 169 11.92 5.78 5.78
C ASP A 169 13.20 5.45 6.56
N PHE A 170 13.31 4.23 7.07
CA PHE A 170 14.45 3.76 7.86
C PHE A 170 15.79 3.78 7.11
N TYR A 171 15.83 3.24 5.89
CA TYR A 171 17.03 3.26 5.05
C TYR A 171 17.26 4.63 4.37
N GLY A 172 16.23 5.49 4.40
CA GLY A 172 16.22 6.76 3.69
C GLY A 172 15.80 6.56 2.24
N SER A 173 14.78 7.32 1.82
CA SER A 173 14.14 7.10 0.52
C SER A 173 15.14 7.04 -0.64
N SER A 174 16.17 7.91 -0.63
CA SER A 174 17.23 8.00 -1.66
C SER A 174 17.91 6.68 -2.04
N GLN A 175 17.84 5.66 -1.18
CA GLN A 175 18.42 4.33 -1.43
C GLN A 175 17.56 3.42 -2.31
N PHE A 176 16.30 3.78 -2.54
CA PHE A 176 15.38 3.01 -3.37
C PHE A 176 15.27 3.66 -4.74
N GLU A 177 14.96 2.88 -5.79
CA GLU A 177 14.51 3.43 -7.06
C GLU A 177 12.97 3.45 -7.08
N PRO A 178 12.31 4.50 -7.62
CA PRO A 178 10.88 4.46 -7.83
C PRO A 178 10.54 3.37 -8.86
N TYR A 179 9.55 2.54 -8.55
CA TYR A 179 8.99 1.64 -9.55
C TYR A 179 8.28 2.46 -10.63
N THR A 180 8.40 2.01 -11.88
CA THR A 180 7.73 2.61 -13.04
C THR A 180 7.10 1.50 -13.87
N ASP A 181 5.87 1.72 -14.32
CA ASP A 181 5.14 0.81 -15.21
C ASP A 181 5.23 1.23 -16.68
N CYS A 182 6.09 2.20 -17.00
CA CYS A 182 6.17 2.77 -18.34
C CYS A 182 6.59 1.77 -19.44
N GLU A 183 7.23 0.66 -19.05
CA GLU A 183 7.59 -0.46 -19.93
C GLU A 183 6.55 -1.59 -19.88
N LEU A 184 5.55 -1.50 -18.99
CA LEU A 184 4.48 -2.47 -18.91
C LEU A 184 3.47 -2.23 -20.03
N ASP A 185 3.23 -3.27 -20.80
CA ASP A 185 2.08 -3.30 -21.70
C ASP A 185 0.80 -3.54 -20.90
N LEU A 186 0.09 -2.46 -20.58
CA LEU A 186 -1.22 -2.50 -19.91
C LEU A 186 -2.36 -2.91 -20.87
N GLY A 187 -2.04 -3.66 -21.93
CA GLY A 187 -2.96 -4.07 -22.99
C GLY A 187 -3.02 -3.08 -24.15
N TRP A 188 -2.11 -2.11 -24.21
CA TRP A 188 -2.05 -1.08 -25.26
C TRP A 188 -1.58 -1.62 -26.61
N ASN A 189 -0.84 -2.73 -26.62
CA ASN A 189 -0.44 -3.37 -27.88
C ASN A 189 -1.58 -4.17 -28.54
N HIS A 190 -2.74 -4.32 -27.88
CA HIS A 190 -3.86 -5.04 -28.47
C HIS A 190 -4.46 -4.26 -29.65
N PRO A 191 -4.82 -4.90 -30.79
CA PRO A 191 -5.30 -4.21 -32.00
C PRO A 191 -6.53 -3.31 -31.80
N ASN A 192 -7.34 -3.59 -30.78
CA ASN A 192 -8.54 -2.83 -30.43
C ASN A 192 -8.36 -1.96 -29.18
N ALA A 193 -7.14 -1.78 -28.69
CA ALA A 193 -6.88 -0.91 -27.54
C ALA A 193 -7.13 0.56 -27.89
N SER A 194 -7.59 1.35 -26.92
CA SER A 194 -7.61 2.80 -27.10
C SER A 194 -6.17 3.35 -27.10
N THR A 195 -5.98 4.57 -27.59
CA THR A 195 -4.69 5.24 -27.47
C THR A 195 -4.32 5.40 -25.98
N PRO A 196 -3.08 5.11 -25.57
CA PRO A 196 -2.63 5.37 -24.21
C PRO A 196 -2.85 6.84 -23.84
N PRO A 197 -3.25 7.13 -22.58
CA PRO A 197 -3.40 8.51 -22.13
C PRO A 197 -2.05 9.23 -22.12
N ALA A 198 -2.08 10.56 -22.29
CA ALA A 198 -0.90 11.39 -22.08
C ALA A 198 -0.72 11.66 -20.58
N TRP A 199 0.34 11.10 -20.00
CA TRP A 199 0.64 11.27 -18.58
C TRP A 199 1.30 12.64 -18.31
N PRO A 200 1.03 13.28 -17.15
CA PRO A 200 1.76 14.47 -16.71
C PRO A 200 3.27 14.23 -16.64
N ALA A 201 4.09 15.26 -16.88
CA ALA A 201 5.54 15.12 -16.90
C ALA A 201 6.16 14.75 -15.53
N ASP A 202 5.45 15.02 -14.43
CA ASP A 202 5.80 14.66 -13.06
C ASP A 202 5.14 13.35 -12.59
N ASP A 203 4.48 12.62 -13.49
CA ASP A 203 3.94 11.28 -13.24
C ASP A 203 5.04 10.23 -13.43
N CYS A 204 5.82 10.05 -12.37
CA CYS A 204 7.00 9.20 -12.34
C CYS A 204 6.69 7.73 -12.57
N TYR A 205 5.47 7.31 -12.22
CA TYR A 205 5.04 5.94 -12.33
C TYR A 205 4.91 5.56 -13.81
N HIS A 206 4.27 6.41 -14.62
CA HIS A 206 3.99 6.10 -16.03
C HIS A 206 5.00 6.66 -17.06
N THR A 207 5.92 7.57 -16.69
CA THR A 207 6.78 8.29 -17.65
C THR A 207 8.23 7.82 -17.75
N CYS A 208 8.59 6.68 -17.14
CA CYS A 208 9.98 6.21 -16.98
C CYS A 208 10.91 7.22 -16.30
N ASN A 209 10.38 8.26 -15.65
CA ASN A 209 11.19 9.35 -15.12
C ASN A 209 11.84 8.94 -13.79
N LYS A 210 13.07 8.43 -13.86
CA LYS A 210 13.86 8.02 -12.69
C LYS A 210 14.34 9.20 -11.83
N ASN A 211 14.36 10.43 -12.37
CA ASN A 211 14.87 11.63 -11.68
C ASN A 211 13.76 12.43 -10.97
N CYS A 212 12.65 11.77 -10.68
CA CYS A 212 11.49 12.45 -10.15
C CYS A 212 11.72 13.03 -8.76
N PRO A 213 11.29 14.29 -8.53
CA PRO A 213 11.39 14.91 -7.22
C PRO A 213 10.40 14.23 -6.27
N ARG A 214 10.93 13.44 -5.34
CA ARG A 214 10.11 12.71 -4.36
C ARG A 214 9.44 13.68 -3.42
N GLY A 215 8.13 13.49 -3.22
CA GLY A 215 7.34 14.41 -2.40
C GLY A 215 6.96 15.71 -3.11
N GLU A 216 7.19 15.84 -4.43
CA GLU A 216 6.78 17.01 -5.22
C GLU A 216 5.97 16.63 -6.48
N MET A 217 5.38 15.43 -6.51
CA MET A 217 4.56 14.94 -7.62
C MET A 217 3.21 15.66 -7.65
N LYS A 218 3.17 16.90 -8.12
CA LYS A 218 1.98 17.77 -8.12
C LYS A 218 0.80 17.20 -8.90
N SER A 219 1.04 16.36 -9.89
CA SER A 219 -0.01 15.64 -10.60
C SER A 219 -0.66 14.53 -9.77
N SER A 220 0.11 13.87 -8.90
CA SER A 220 -0.34 12.77 -8.06
C SER A 220 -1.51 13.21 -7.18
N TYR A 221 -2.58 12.43 -7.22
CA TYR A 221 -3.76 12.71 -6.42
C TYR A 221 -3.47 12.60 -4.91
N SER A 222 -2.65 11.62 -4.50
CA SER A 222 -2.21 11.49 -3.11
C SER A 222 -1.36 12.69 -2.67
N TRP A 223 -0.51 13.21 -3.55
CA TRP A 223 0.25 14.43 -3.25
C TRP A 223 -0.67 15.63 -3.05
N LYS A 224 -1.67 15.81 -3.92
CA LYS A 224 -2.67 16.88 -3.78
C LYS A 224 -3.42 16.77 -2.45
N LEU A 225 -3.85 15.57 -2.05
CA LEU A 225 -4.51 15.40 -0.76
C LEU A 225 -3.65 15.78 0.44
N LEU A 226 -2.33 15.53 0.37
CA LEU A 226 -1.41 15.77 1.48
C LEU A 226 -0.84 17.19 1.51
N ASN A 227 -0.74 17.86 0.35
CA ASN A 227 0.00 19.12 0.22
C ASN A 227 -0.82 20.27 -0.37
N ALA A 228 -2.02 20.02 -0.90
CA ALA A 228 -2.86 21.11 -1.38
C ALA A 228 -3.35 21.96 -0.19
N PRO A 229 -3.60 23.26 -0.42
CA PRO A 229 -4.23 24.11 0.58
C PRO A 229 -5.54 23.50 1.10
N GLU A 230 -5.82 23.65 2.40
CA GLU A 230 -7.02 23.08 3.05
C GLU A 230 -8.31 23.48 2.33
N GLU A 231 -8.37 24.65 1.70
CA GLU A 231 -9.56 25.11 0.98
C GLU A 231 -9.87 24.30 -0.28
N GLN A 232 -8.88 23.62 -0.84
CA GLN A 232 -9.00 22.77 -2.04
C GLN A 232 -9.29 21.31 -1.70
N LEU A 233 -9.10 20.89 -0.44
CA LEU A 233 -9.31 19.52 0.00
C LEU A 233 -10.71 18.96 -0.37
N PRO A 234 -11.82 19.71 -0.23
CA PRO A 234 -13.13 19.24 -0.65
C PRO A 234 -13.25 19.01 -2.16
N GLN A 235 -12.61 19.85 -2.97
CA GLN A 235 -12.65 19.73 -4.44
C GLN A 235 -11.89 18.49 -4.89
N HIS A 236 -10.75 18.21 -4.25
CA HIS A 236 -10.04 16.97 -4.48
C HIS A 236 -10.91 15.78 -4.08
N LEU A 237 -11.38 15.73 -2.82
CA LEU A 237 -12.16 14.61 -2.33
C LEU A 237 -13.49 14.37 -3.07
N ASP A 238 -14.06 15.38 -3.71
CA ASP A 238 -15.24 15.21 -4.56
C ASP A 238 -14.94 14.39 -5.84
N ILE A 239 -13.70 14.42 -6.33
CA ILE A 239 -13.27 13.57 -7.46
C ILE A 239 -13.34 12.08 -7.07
N LEU A 240 -12.93 11.74 -5.84
CA LEU A 240 -13.01 10.36 -5.33
C LEU A 240 -14.41 9.97 -4.86
N TYR A 241 -15.13 10.93 -4.28
CA TYR A 241 -16.44 10.73 -3.68
C TYR A 241 -17.41 11.78 -4.25
N PRO A 242 -17.89 11.60 -5.47
CA PRO A 242 -18.75 12.58 -6.14
C PRO A 242 -19.94 13.01 -5.27
N GLY A 243 -20.05 14.32 -5.03
CA GLY A 243 -21.09 14.93 -4.20
C GLY A 243 -20.82 14.87 -2.69
N GLN A 244 -19.71 14.30 -2.24
CA GLN A 244 -19.37 14.14 -0.82
C GLN A 244 -18.07 14.86 -0.42
N GLY A 245 -17.47 15.67 -1.29
CA GLY A 245 -16.16 16.29 -1.04
C GLY A 245 -16.06 17.02 0.31
N VAL A 246 -17.06 17.83 0.68
CA VAL A 246 -17.09 18.56 1.97
C VAL A 246 -17.20 17.62 3.17
N VAL A 247 -18.05 16.61 3.08
CA VAL A 247 -18.25 15.62 4.15
C VAL A 247 -16.98 14.83 4.37
N LYS A 248 -16.33 14.38 3.29
CA LYS A 248 -15.08 13.63 3.35
C LYS A 248 -13.94 14.48 3.87
N ALA A 249 -13.87 15.76 3.52
CA ALA A 249 -12.86 16.67 4.03
C ALA A 249 -13.00 16.87 5.55
N ALA A 250 -14.23 17.02 6.05
CA ALA A 250 -14.49 17.10 7.49
C ALA A 250 -13.96 15.86 8.23
N TYR A 251 -14.26 14.66 7.73
CA TYR A 251 -13.75 13.41 8.32
C TYR A 251 -12.25 13.25 8.20
N PHE A 252 -11.66 13.66 7.07
CA PHE A 252 -10.21 13.63 6.87
C PHE A 252 -9.49 14.48 7.92
N GLU A 253 -10.08 15.60 8.32
CA GLU A 253 -9.55 16.48 9.38
C GLU A 253 -10.03 16.09 10.80
N GLY A 254 -10.79 15.00 10.94
CA GLY A 254 -11.33 14.57 12.23
C GLY A 254 -12.37 15.52 12.84
N LYS A 255 -13.06 16.32 12.02
CA LYS A 255 -14.08 17.30 12.42
C LYS A 255 -15.49 16.81 12.06
N SER A 256 -16.50 17.31 12.77
CA SER A 256 -17.88 17.21 12.28
C SER A 256 -18.10 18.08 11.04
N VAL A 257 -19.14 17.78 10.25
CA VAL A 257 -19.44 18.53 9.03
C VAL A 257 -19.81 19.98 9.35
N GLU A 258 -20.51 20.19 10.46
CA GLU A 258 -20.89 21.50 10.97
C GLU A 258 -19.67 22.33 11.38
N GLU A 259 -18.75 21.75 12.18
CA GLU A 259 -17.51 22.40 12.60
C GLU A 259 -16.64 22.78 11.41
N TYR A 260 -16.49 21.86 10.46
CA TYR A 260 -15.71 22.09 9.24
C TYR A 260 -16.29 23.23 8.39
N THR A 261 -17.61 23.24 8.21
CA THR A 261 -18.31 24.27 7.42
C THR A 261 -18.21 25.64 8.08
N LEU A 262 -18.36 25.70 9.41
CA LEU A 262 -18.24 26.93 10.18
C LEU A 262 -16.82 27.50 10.09
N ALA A 263 -15.79 26.68 10.29
CA ALA A 263 -14.39 27.09 10.21
C ALA A 263 -14.05 27.71 8.85
N ARG A 264 -14.50 27.09 7.75
CA ARG A 264 -14.32 27.66 6.40
C ARG A 264 -15.07 28.96 6.19
N SER A 265 -16.28 29.09 6.72
CA SER A 265 -17.06 30.32 6.61
C SER A 265 -16.38 31.50 7.32
N MET A 266 -15.74 31.25 8.46
CA MET A 266 -14.98 32.24 9.22
C MET A 266 -13.68 32.62 8.52
N ALA A 267 -12.92 31.63 8.03
CA ALA A 267 -11.70 31.87 7.25
C ALA A 267 -11.99 32.70 5.98
N ALA A 268 -13.09 32.40 5.27
CA ALA A 268 -13.51 33.17 4.11
C ALA A 268 -13.92 34.62 4.44
N GLN A 269 -14.46 34.86 5.64
CA GLN A 269 -14.75 36.22 6.13
C GLN A 269 -13.49 36.98 6.56
N GLU A 270 -12.49 36.28 7.10
CA GLU A 270 -11.24 36.87 7.54
C GLU A 270 -10.36 37.28 6.35
N VAL A 271 -10.26 36.43 5.31
CA VAL A 271 -9.60 36.78 4.04
C VAL A 271 -10.25 38.01 3.38
N ARG A 272 -11.58 38.16 3.48
CA ARG A 272 -12.29 39.36 2.99
C ARG A 272 -11.99 40.63 3.79
N LYS A 273 -11.58 40.51 5.06
CA LYS A 273 -11.14 41.65 5.89
C LYS A 273 -9.66 42.00 5.68
N VAL A 274 -8.85 41.06 5.18
CA VAL A 274 -7.40 41.22 4.91
C VAL A 274 -7.12 41.54 3.44
N VAL A 275 -7.94 42.38 2.80
CA VAL A 275 -7.51 43.14 1.62
C VAL A 275 -7.26 44.59 2.06
N PRO A 276 -6.06 44.97 2.53
CA PRO A 276 -5.75 46.37 2.80
C PRO A 276 -5.03 47.01 1.62
N ASN A 277 -5.35 48.28 1.40
CA ASN A 277 -4.52 49.20 0.66
C ASN A 277 -3.04 49.05 1.05
N ARG A 278 -2.20 49.10 0.03
CA ARG A 278 -0.75 49.00 0.05
C ARG A 278 -0.14 49.97 1.07
N GLU A 279 0.42 49.46 2.16
CA GLU A 279 1.51 50.15 2.88
C GLU A 279 2.40 49.16 3.64
N LYS A 280 3.70 49.51 3.68
CA LYS A 280 4.83 48.65 4.08
C LYS A 280 4.86 48.43 5.60
N SER A 281 5.26 47.24 6.07
CA SER A 281 6.44 47.05 6.94
C SER A 281 6.55 45.63 7.55
N SER A 282 7.81 45.14 7.51
CA SER A 282 8.54 44.27 8.46
C SER A 282 8.06 42.88 8.89
N ALA A 283 9.05 41.98 8.89
CA ALA A 283 9.02 40.55 9.13
C ALA A 283 8.62 40.12 10.55
N VAL A 284 7.95 38.96 10.64
CA VAL A 284 7.92 38.11 11.84
C VAL A 284 8.00 36.64 11.39
N GLN A 285 8.95 35.92 11.99
CA GLN A 285 9.19 34.49 11.87
C GLN A 285 8.27 33.76 12.86
N LEU A 286 7.56 32.70 12.44
CA LEU A 286 6.93 31.74 13.34
C LEU A 286 7.08 30.32 12.80
N SER A 287 7.76 29.50 13.59
CA SER A 287 7.89 28.05 13.47
C SER A 287 6.64 27.36 14.02
N SER A 288 6.10 26.39 13.30
CA SER A 288 5.22 25.36 13.88
C SER A 288 5.38 24.02 13.15
N ILE A 289 5.40 22.96 13.95
CA ILE A 289 5.55 21.55 13.59
C ILE A 289 4.16 20.99 13.25
N PRO A 290 3.95 20.20 12.17
CA PRO A 290 2.67 19.55 11.95
C PRO A 290 2.60 18.20 12.70
N LEU A 291 1.54 18.05 13.51
CA LEU A 291 1.06 16.76 13.98
C LEU A 291 0.46 15.99 12.79
N SER A 292 1.16 14.98 12.29
CA SER A 292 0.62 14.05 11.29
C SER A 292 1.09 12.63 11.59
N VAL A 293 0.51 12.00 12.61
CA VAL A 293 0.77 10.56 12.92
C VAL A 293 -0.50 9.78 13.33
N VAL A 294 -1.66 10.39 13.57
CA VAL A 294 -2.76 9.65 14.26
C VAL A 294 -3.84 9.04 13.36
N LEU A 295 -3.95 9.37 12.07
CA LEU A 295 -5.11 8.98 11.25
C LEU A 295 -4.89 7.89 10.20
N LEU A 296 -3.96 6.95 10.41
CA LEU A 296 -3.78 5.77 9.55
C LEU A 296 -4.34 4.46 10.14
N LEU A 297 -4.94 4.51 11.33
CA LEU A 297 -5.38 3.30 12.06
C LEU A 297 -6.90 2.98 11.96
N SER A 298 -7.70 3.77 11.26
CA SER A 298 -9.18 3.64 11.29
C SER A 298 -9.83 3.07 10.03
N VAL A 299 -9.07 2.69 9.00
CA VAL A 299 -9.64 2.15 7.75
C VAL A 299 -9.58 0.62 7.68
N ALA A 300 -8.91 -0.05 8.63
CA ALA A 300 -8.73 -1.51 8.61
C ALA A 300 -9.73 -2.34 9.45
N ILE A 301 -10.80 -1.76 10.01
CA ILE A 301 -11.69 -2.48 10.97
C ILE A 301 -13.13 -2.69 10.50
N TYR A 302 -13.52 -2.28 9.29
CA TYR A 302 -14.86 -2.60 8.79
C TYR A 302 -14.78 -3.17 7.38
N PHE A 303 -14.46 -4.46 7.28
CA PHE A 303 -15.05 -5.43 6.35
C PHE A 303 -14.59 -6.83 6.79
N VAL A 304 -15.39 -7.43 7.69
CA VAL A 304 -15.52 -8.88 7.88
C VAL A 304 -16.92 -9.23 7.42
#